data_AF-A0A845WX11-F1
#
_entry.id   AF-A0A845WX11-F1
#
_cell.length_a   1.000
_cell.length_b   1.000
_cell.length_c   1.000
_cell.angle_alpha   90.00
_cell.angle_beta   90.00
_cell.angle_gamma   90.00
#
_symmetry.space_group_name_H-M   'P 1'
#
loop_
_entity.id
_entity.type
_entity.pdbx_description
1 polymer ?
#
loop_
_entity_poly.entity_id
_entity_poly.type
_entity_poly.pdbx_seq_one_letter_code
_entity_poly.pdbx_strand_id
1 'polypeptide(L)'
;MVNKRQNILFLLTSILLATAVPVMAQNATLDLSPGFDRAQASRLGNTGSDLLLTDLAADLSTNVPAACRIEERYSSQQPDHLLNLPQELVDLRLTVNSNGKPTTLMVQDPQGRLYCGQPGSGFNEDSVLNRTHWDAGEYKVWVSGADAGQQYRLSARE
;
A
#
# COMPACT_ATOMS: atom_id res chain seq x y z
N MET A 1 74.12 22.29 -12.86
CA MET A 1 73.29 23.19 -12.00
C MET A 1 72.22 23.75 -12.93
N VAL A 2 70.95 23.33 -12.89
CA VAL A 2 69.93 23.68 -11.89
C VAL A 2 68.92 22.53 -11.76
N ASN A 3 68.45 22.35 -10.52
CA ASN A 3 67.74 21.19 -9.99
C ASN A 3 66.23 21.19 -10.32
N LYS A 4 65.71 20.00 -10.63
CA LYS A 4 64.31 19.68 -10.94
C LYS A 4 63.43 19.86 -9.68
N ARG A 5 62.49 20.81 -9.69
CA ARG A 5 61.49 20.95 -8.61
C ARG A 5 60.23 20.19 -8.98
N GLN A 6 60.05 19.04 -8.34
CA GLN A 6 58.88 18.17 -8.43
C GLN A 6 57.80 18.72 -7.50
N ASN A 7 56.75 19.35 -8.05
CA ASN A 7 55.57 19.73 -7.28
C ASN A 7 54.65 18.50 -7.15
N ILE A 8 54.61 17.92 -5.95
CA ILE A 8 53.67 16.87 -5.59
C ILE A 8 52.35 17.55 -5.22
N LEU A 9 51.36 17.45 -6.11
CA LEU A 9 49.99 17.87 -5.85
C LEU A 9 49.24 16.69 -5.21
N PHE A 10 49.11 16.68 -3.88
CA PHE A 10 48.26 15.73 -3.17
C PHE A 10 46.79 16.13 -3.35
N LEU A 11 46.09 15.45 -4.27
CA LEU A 11 44.63 15.51 -4.39
C LEU A 11 44.02 14.65 -3.28
N LEU A 12 43.42 15.29 -2.27
CA LEU A 12 42.57 14.67 -1.27
C LEU A 12 41.22 14.32 -1.91
N THR A 13 41.04 13.07 -2.32
CA THR A 13 39.75 12.52 -2.78
C THR A 13 38.91 12.12 -1.58
N SER A 14 37.95 12.97 -1.21
CA SER A 14 36.89 12.62 -0.25
C SER A 14 35.95 11.58 -0.86
N ILE A 15 36.07 10.32 -0.44
CA ILE A 15 35.12 9.25 -0.80
C ILE A 15 33.88 9.41 0.09
N LEU A 16 32.79 9.93 -0.48
CA LEU A 16 31.48 9.94 0.15
C LEU A 16 30.89 8.52 0.04
N LEU A 17 30.98 7.72 1.10
CA LEU A 17 30.28 6.43 1.15
C LEU A 17 28.77 6.70 1.26
N ALA A 18 28.06 6.59 0.14
CA ALA A 18 26.61 6.50 0.13
C ALA A 18 26.23 5.16 0.77
N THR A 19 25.94 5.17 2.07
CA THR A 19 25.27 4.03 2.72
C THR A 19 23.87 3.96 2.12
N ALA A 20 23.65 3.03 1.19
CA ALA A 20 22.32 2.65 0.76
C ALA A 20 21.59 2.09 1.99
N VAL A 21 20.79 2.93 2.65
CA VAL A 21 19.92 2.47 3.73
C VAL A 21 18.88 1.59 3.05
N PRO A 22 18.76 0.30 3.38
CA PRO A 22 17.70 -0.51 2.83
C PRO A 22 16.37 0.14 3.24
N VAL A 23 15.56 0.52 2.25
CA VAL A 23 14.17 0.88 2.48
C VAL A 23 13.48 -0.42 2.89
N MET A 24 13.27 -0.61 4.18
CA MET A 24 12.40 -1.68 4.67
C MET A 24 10.99 -1.34 4.20
N ALA A 25 10.50 -2.01 3.17
CA ALA A 25 9.07 -2.04 2.87
C ALA A 25 8.38 -2.72 4.07
N GLN A 26 7.94 -1.90 5.04
CA GLN A 26 7.14 -2.38 6.15
C GLN A 26 5.71 -2.51 5.64
N ASN A 27 5.31 -3.71 5.24
CA ASN A 27 3.89 -4.00 5.10
C ASN A 27 3.24 -3.73 6.46
N ALA A 28 2.48 -2.65 6.55
CA ALA A 28 1.91 -2.22 7.83
C ALA A 28 0.77 -3.18 8.18
N THR A 29 0.98 -4.02 9.19
CA THR A 29 0.06 -5.09 9.56
C THR A 29 -1.03 -4.59 10.51
N LEU A 30 -2.26 -5.07 10.28
CA LEU A 30 -3.42 -4.92 11.16
C LEU A 30 -3.87 -6.31 11.63
N ASP A 31 -3.74 -6.60 12.92
CA ASP A 31 -4.27 -7.82 13.52
C ASP A 31 -5.63 -7.49 14.16
N LEU A 32 -6.71 -8.05 13.62
CA LEU A 32 -8.08 -7.72 14.05
C LEU A 32 -8.81 -8.97 14.52
N SER A 33 -9.09 -9.05 15.82
CA SER A 33 -10.03 -10.01 16.39
C SER A 33 -11.41 -9.37 16.61
N PRO A 34 -12.52 -10.13 16.57
CA PRO A 34 -13.85 -9.67 17.00
C PRO A 34 -13.81 -8.77 18.24
N GLY A 35 -14.49 -7.62 18.16
CA GLY A 35 -14.50 -6.61 19.21
C GLY A 35 -13.22 -5.78 19.34
N PHE A 36 -12.38 -5.72 18.30
CA PHE A 36 -11.14 -4.93 18.32
C PHE A 36 -11.38 -3.44 18.64
N ASP A 37 -10.38 -2.80 19.26
CA ASP A 37 -10.43 -1.36 19.48
C ASP A 37 -10.25 -0.59 18.16
N ARG A 38 -11.29 0.13 17.74
CA ARG A 38 -11.29 0.96 16.53
C ARG A 38 -10.20 2.02 16.53
N ALA A 39 -9.79 2.52 17.69
CA ALA A 39 -8.69 3.50 17.78
C ALA A 39 -7.36 2.90 17.33
N GLN A 40 -7.19 1.58 17.47
CA GLN A 40 -5.97 0.85 17.10
C GLN A 40 -6.05 0.20 15.72
N ALA A 41 -7.25 0.14 15.13
CA ALA A 41 -7.53 -0.47 13.84
C ALA A 41 -7.32 0.51 12.66
N SER A 42 -6.25 1.30 12.73
CA SER A 42 -5.87 2.19 11.63
C SER A 42 -4.37 2.19 11.38
N ARG A 43 -3.98 2.37 10.11
CA ARG A 43 -2.57 2.49 9.69
C ARG A 43 -2.45 3.60 8.66
N LEU A 44 -1.30 4.27 8.68
CA LEU A 44 -0.91 5.18 7.61
C LEU A 44 -0.21 4.39 6.51
N GLY A 45 -0.35 4.88 5.28
CA GLY A 45 0.33 4.34 4.11
C GLY A 45 0.52 5.41 3.04
N ASN A 46 1.20 5.03 1.98
CA ASN A 46 1.30 5.82 0.75
C ASN A 46 0.80 4.97 -0.40
N THR A 47 0.09 5.56 -1.35
CA THR A 47 -0.32 4.85 -2.57
C THR A 47 0.89 4.38 -3.35
N GLY A 48 0.69 3.36 -4.19
CA GLY A 48 1.77 2.74 -4.94
C GLY A 48 2.48 3.66 -5.94
N SER A 49 3.50 3.12 -6.61
CA SER A 49 4.50 3.90 -7.36
C SER A 49 4.19 4.08 -8.84
N ASP A 50 3.97 2.98 -9.57
CA ASP A 50 4.12 2.97 -11.04
C ASP A 50 3.39 1.84 -11.76
N LEU A 51 2.89 0.83 -11.04
CA LEU A 51 2.13 -0.27 -11.62
C LEU A 51 0.65 0.09 -11.72
N LEU A 52 0.00 -0.13 -12.85
CA LEU A 52 -1.45 0.04 -12.94
C LEU A 52 -2.19 -1.02 -12.12
N LEU A 53 -3.22 -0.61 -11.39
CA LEU A 53 -4.07 -1.51 -10.61
C LEU A 53 -4.69 -2.62 -11.49
N THR A 54 -5.04 -2.30 -12.73
CA THR A 54 -5.62 -3.23 -13.70
C THR A 54 -4.64 -4.34 -14.08
N ASP A 55 -3.37 -4.00 -14.32
CA ASP A 55 -2.30 -4.96 -14.61
C ASP A 55 -2.03 -5.83 -13.38
N LEU A 56 -1.88 -5.21 -12.20
CA LEU A 56 -1.69 -5.94 -10.95
C LEU A 56 -2.84 -6.93 -10.68
N ALA A 57 -4.08 -6.51 -10.87
CA ALA A 57 -5.24 -7.37 -10.63
C ALA A 57 -5.26 -8.56 -11.59
N ALA A 58 -4.89 -8.34 -12.86
CA ALA A 58 -4.80 -9.39 -13.88
C ALA A 58 -3.69 -10.41 -13.57
N ASP A 59 -2.56 -9.95 -13.01
CA ASP A 59 -1.47 -10.82 -12.57
C ASP A 59 -1.87 -11.66 -11.34
N LEU A 60 -2.65 -11.09 -10.42
CA LEU A 60 -3.06 -11.75 -9.18
C LEU A 60 -4.20 -12.76 -9.37
N SER A 61 -5.09 -12.56 -10.35
CA SER A 61 -6.27 -13.40 -10.52
C SER A 61 -6.78 -13.43 -11.96
N THR A 62 -7.20 -14.62 -12.40
CA THR A 62 -7.92 -14.77 -13.68
C THR A 62 -9.38 -14.30 -13.60
N ASN A 63 -9.93 -14.11 -12.40
CA ASN A 63 -11.30 -13.66 -12.17
C ASN A 63 -11.32 -12.28 -11.47
N VAL A 64 -10.91 -11.25 -12.21
CA VAL A 64 -10.87 -9.87 -11.70
C VAL A 64 -12.27 -9.24 -11.68
N PRO A 65 -12.80 -8.84 -10.51
CA PRO A 65 -14.08 -8.15 -10.40
C PRO A 65 -14.09 -6.83 -11.18
N ALA A 66 -15.24 -6.43 -11.72
CA ALA A 66 -15.38 -5.17 -12.45
C ALA A 66 -14.97 -3.95 -11.60
N ALA A 67 -15.21 -3.97 -10.29
CA ALA A 67 -14.82 -2.90 -9.36
C ALA A 67 -13.30 -2.72 -9.24
N CYS A 68 -12.49 -3.71 -9.65
CA CYS A 68 -11.04 -3.62 -9.66
C CYS A 68 -10.47 -3.14 -11.00
N ARG A 69 -11.32 -2.94 -12.01
CA ARG A 69 -10.91 -2.52 -13.37
C ARG A 69 -11.01 -1.00 -13.52
N ILE A 70 -10.40 -0.29 -12.58
CA ILE A 70 -10.36 1.17 -12.58
C ILE A 70 -9.04 1.60 -13.22
N GLU A 71 -9.14 2.26 -14.37
CA GLU A 71 -8.00 2.80 -15.10
C GLU A 71 -7.34 3.95 -14.35
N GLU A 72 -6.07 4.22 -14.66
CA GLU A 72 -5.31 5.36 -14.09
C GLU A 72 -5.28 5.35 -12.55
N ARG A 73 -5.11 4.16 -11.99
CA ARG A 73 -4.85 3.94 -10.57
C ARG A 73 -3.50 3.26 -10.41
N TYR A 74 -2.57 3.95 -9.77
CA TYR A 74 -1.23 3.46 -9.52
C TYR A 74 -1.18 2.68 -8.20
N SER A 75 -0.52 1.53 -8.28
CA SER A 75 -0.36 0.54 -7.24
C SER A 75 1.10 0.08 -7.18
N SER A 76 1.35 -0.90 -6.31
CA SER A 76 2.65 -1.53 -6.10
C SER A 76 2.53 -3.05 -6.25
N GLN A 77 3.62 -3.70 -6.65
CA GLN A 77 3.66 -5.17 -6.73
C GLN A 77 3.40 -5.84 -5.37
N GLN A 78 3.91 -5.24 -4.29
CA GLN A 78 3.70 -5.71 -2.92
C GLN A 78 2.45 -5.07 -2.31
N PRO A 79 1.71 -5.77 -1.45
CA PRO A 79 0.60 -5.16 -0.72
C PRO A 79 1.10 -4.11 0.25
N ASP A 80 0.33 -3.03 0.39
CA ASP A 80 0.65 -1.94 1.33
C ASP A 80 0.38 -2.36 2.78
N HIS A 81 -0.65 -3.17 2.98
CA HIS A 81 -1.03 -3.69 4.29
C HIS A 81 -1.30 -5.20 4.26
N LEU A 82 -1.01 -5.83 5.39
CA LEU A 82 -1.50 -7.17 5.71
C LEU A 82 -2.58 -7.03 6.77
N LEU A 83 -3.70 -7.72 6.57
CA LEU A 83 -4.79 -7.80 7.52
C LEU A 83 -4.90 -9.25 8.00
N ASN A 84 -4.59 -9.47 9.26
CA ASN A 84 -4.64 -10.80 9.87
C ASN A 84 -5.91 -10.93 10.71
N LEU A 85 -6.76 -11.88 10.32
CA LEU A 85 -7.96 -12.24 11.04
C LEU A 85 -7.75 -13.61 11.71
N PRO A 86 -7.51 -13.68 13.04
CA PRO A 86 -7.31 -14.97 13.72
C PRO A 86 -8.60 -15.80 13.80
N GLN A 87 -9.76 -15.16 13.61
CA GLN A 87 -11.07 -15.79 13.55
C GLN A 87 -11.97 -14.98 12.60
N GLU A 88 -13.10 -15.57 12.19
CA GLU A 88 -14.05 -14.92 11.30
C GLU A 88 -14.60 -13.61 11.89
N LEU A 89 -14.77 -12.58 11.06
CA LEU A 89 -15.51 -11.35 11.39
C LEU A 89 -16.83 -11.32 10.61
N VAL A 90 -17.95 -11.15 11.32
CA VAL A 90 -19.30 -11.17 10.73
C VAL A 90 -19.52 -9.99 9.80
N ASP A 91 -19.08 -8.81 10.20
CA ASP A 91 -19.09 -7.59 9.39
C ASP A 91 -17.73 -6.91 9.54
N LEU A 92 -17.16 -6.45 8.42
CA LEU A 92 -15.97 -5.63 8.45
C LEU A 92 -16.01 -4.65 7.29
N ARG A 93 -15.87 -3.38 7.67
CA ARG A 93 -15.74 -2.24 6.81
C ARG A 93 -14.30 -1.74 6.84
N LEU A 94 -13.65 -1.76 5.69
CA LEU A 94 -12.39 -1.05 5.45
C LEU A 94 -12.69 0.29 4.79
N THR A 95 -12.00 1.34 5.21
CA THR A 95 -12.13 2.69 4.65
C THR A 95 -10.75 3.32 4.51
N VAL A 96 -10.50 3.93 3.36
CA VAL A 96 -9.30 4.72 3.09
C VAL A 96 -9.66 6.19 3.25
N ASN A 97 -8.91 6.93 4.06
CA ASN A 97 -9.00 8.38 4.13
C ASN A 97 -7.76 9.02 3.51
N SER A 98 -7.96 9.79 2.45
CA SER A 98 -6.87 10.31 1.63
C SER A 98 -6.97 11.83 1.41
N ASN A 99 -7.75 12.49 2.27
CA ASN A 99 -8.03 13.92 2.25
C ASN A 99 -8.66 14.41 0.92
N GLY A 100 -9.63 13.64 0.40
CA GLY A 100 -10.42 14.03 -0.77
C GLY A 100 -9.77 13.74 -2.12
N LYS A 101 -8.67 12.98 -2.15
CA LYS A 101 -8.02 12.56 -3.38
C LYS A 101 -8.53 11.17 -3.83
N PRO A 102 -8.59 10.90 -5.15
CA PRO A 102 -9.04 9.62 -5.65
C PRO A 102 -8.20 8.44 -5.14
N THR A 103 -8.83 7.49 -4.45
CA THR A 103 -8.19 6.22 -4.07
C THR A 103 -9.08 5.02 -4.37
N THR A 104 -8.46 3.87 -4.58
CA THR A 104 -9.13 2.58 -4.77
C THR A 104 -8.54 1.56 -3.81
N LEU A 105 -9.39 0.89 -3.04
CA LEU A 105 -8.99 -0.21 -2.16
C LEU A 105 -9.17 -1.54 -2.89
N MET A 106 -8.12 -2.35 -2.98
CA MET A 106 -8.19 -3.74 -3.43
C MET A 106 -7.73 -4.67 -2.30
N VAL A 107 -8.45 -5.76 -2.09
CA VAL A 107 -8.16 -6.77 -1.09
C VAL A 107 -8.15 -8.15 -1.73
N GLN A 108 -7.08 -8.91 -1.52
CA GLN A 108 -7.03 -10.33 -1.81
C GLN A 108 -7.25 -11.12 -0.51
N ASP A 109 -8.18 -12.06 -0.54
CA ASP A 109 -8.45 -12.94 0.60
C ASP A 109 -7.46 -14.11 0.71
N PRO A 110 -7.52 -14.90 1.80
CA PRO A 110 -6.62 -16.04 2.00
C PRO A 110 -6.74 -17.12 0.91
N GLN A 111 -7.83 -17.15 0.14
CA GLN A 111 -8.06 -18.08 -0.97
C GLN A 111 -7.68 -17.48 -2.33
N GLY A 112 -7.15 -16.25 -2.37
CA GLY A 112 -6.71 -15.58 -3.59
C GLY A 112 -7.81 -14.83 -4.35
N ARG A 113 -9.04 -14.74 -3.82
CA ARG A 113 -10.13 -13.99 -4.44
C ARG A 113 -9.94 -12.49 -4.20
N LEU A 114 -10.19 -11.70 -5.25
CA LEU A 114 -10.08 -10.25 -5.19
C LEU A 114 -11.42 -9.60 -4.85
N TYR A 115 -11.35 -8.55 -4.04
CA TYR A 115 -12.46 -7.65 -3.69
C TYR A 115 -11.98 -6.22 -3.85
N CYS A 116 -12.80 -5.35 -4.43
CA CYS A 116 -12.48 -3.94 -4.52
C CYS A 116 -13.55 -3.08 -3.86
N GLY A 117 -13.08 -2.08 -3.14
CA GLY A 117 -13.92 -1.07 -2.54
C GLY A 117 -14.59 -0.23 -3.62
N GLN A 118 -15.76 0.29 -3.30
CA GLN A 118 -16.40 1.28 -4.15
C GLN A 118 -15.67 2.62 -3.93
N PRO A 119 -15.35 3.37 -5.00
CA PRO A 119 -14.91 4.76 -4.83
C PRO A 119 -16.01 5.55 -4.13
N GLY A 120 -15.63 6.44 -3.23
CA GLY A 120 -16.58 7.34 -2.56
C GLY A 120 -17.32 8.23 -3.56
N SER A 121 -18.49 8.74 -3.18
CA SER A 121 -19.30 9.66 -4.00
C SER A 121 -19.26 11.08 -3.43
N GLY A 122 -19.17 12.11 -4.29
CA GLY A 122 -19.18 13.52 -3.88
C GLY A 122 -17.77 14.07 -3.65
N PHE A 123 -17.59 15.02 -2.71
CA PHE A 123 -16.29 15.66 -2.42
C PHE A 123 -15.27 14.74 -1.71
N ASN A 124 -15.64 13.49 -1.42
CA ASN A 124 -14.75 12.54 -0.77
C ASN A 124 -14.69 11.26 -1.59
N GLU A 125 -13.58 11.08 -2.31
CA GLU A 125 -13.31 9.92 -3.17
C GLU A 125 -12.63 8.76 -2.40
N ASP A 126 -12.69 8.85 -1.07
CA ASP A 126 -12.26 7.83 -0.11
C ASP A 126 -12.92 6.47 -0.40
N SER A 127 -12.11 5.45 -0.68
CA SER A 127 -12.60 4.10 -1.01
C SER A 127 -13.13 3.36 0.23
N VAL A 128 -14.25 2.66 0.05
CA VAL A 128 -14.88 1.84 1.09
C VAL A 128 -15.11 0.44 0.58
N LEU A 129 -14.64 -0.56 1.33
CA LEU A 129 -15.02 -1.95 1.15
C LEU A 129 -15.81 -2.41 2.37
N ASN A 130 -17.10 -2.70 2.19
CA ASN A 130 -17.93 -3.29 3.23
C ASN A 130 -18.34 -4.70 2.81
N ARG A 131 -18.07 -5.69 3.66
CA ARG A 131 -18.43 -7.08 3.41
C ARG A 131 -18.75 -7.80 4.71
N THR A 132 -19.60 -8.79 4.60
CA THR A 132 -19.90 -9.75 5.68
C THR A 132 -19.11 -11.03 5.50
N HIS A 133 -18.95 -11.80 6.58
CA HIS A 133 -18.33 -13.13 6.61
C HIS A 133 -16.88 -13.09 6.08
N TRP A 134 -16.02 -12.38 6.80
CA TRP A 134 -14.59 -12.37 6.55
C TRP A 134 -13.96 -13.59 7.22
N ASP A 135 -13.66 -14.62 6.42
CA ASP A 135 -12.98 -15.83 6.87
C ASP A 135 -11.70 -15.54 7.65
N ALA A 136 -11.32 -16.44 8.57
CA ALA A 136 -10.03 -16.35 9.22
C ALA A 136 -8.88 -16.50 8.22
N GLY A 137 -7.81 -15.73 8.40
CA GLY A 137 -6.59 -15.81 7.59
C GLY A 137 -5.94 -14.45 7.34
N GLU A 138 -4.91 -14.48 6.50
CA GLU A 138 -4.19 -13.28 6.05
C GLU A 138 -4.81 -12.75 4.75
N TYR A 139 -5.17 -11.48 4.79
CA TYR A 139 -5.62 -10.70 3.65
C TYR A 139 -4.52 -9.75 3.21
N LYS A 140 -4.33 -9.61 1.91
CA LYS A 140 -3.41 -8.64 1.31
C LYS A 140 -4.20 -7.43 0.83
N VAL A 141 -3.75 -6.24 1.17
CA VAL A 141 -4.48 -5.00 0.91
C VAL A 141 -3.59 -4.05 0.13
N TRP A 142 -4.11 -3.57 -1.00
CA TRP A 142 -3.52 -2.52 -1.82
C TRP A 142 -4.42 -1.28 -1.79
N VAL A 143 -3.80 -0.12 -1.66
CA VAL A 143 -4.45 1.18 -1.77
C VAL A 143 -3.81 1.91 -2.94
N SER A 144 -4.53 1.97 -4.04
CA SER A 144 -4.10 2.61 -5.27
C SER A 144 -4.62 4.04 -5.35
N GLY A 145 -3.87 4.92 -5.99
CA GLY A 145 -4.23 6.34 -6.14
C GLY A 145 -4.09 6.85 -7.57
N ALA A 146 -4.72 7.98 -7.88
CA ALA A 146 -4.42 8.71 -9.13
C ALA A 146 -3.00 9.30 -9.11
N ASP A 147 -2.55 9.71 -7.92
CA ASP A 147 -1.19 10.17 -7.67
C ASP A 147 -0.39 9.05 -7.01
N ALA A 148 0.83 8.81 -7.48
CA ALA A 148 1.77 7.91 -6.82
C ALA A 148 2.30 8.51 -5.50
N GLY A 149 2.53 7.67 -4.48
CA GLY A 149 3.11 8.09 -3.20
C GLY A 149 2.21 9.00 -2.35
N GLN A 150 0.91 9.06 -2.66
CA GLN A 150 -0.06 9.85 -1.93
C GLN A 150 -0.35 9.27 -0.55
N GLN A 151 -0.24 10.09 0.49
CA GLN A 151 -0.55 9.67 1.85
C GLN A 151 -2.03 9.34 2.05
N TYR A 152 -2.30 8.30 2.82
CA TYR A 152 -3.63 7.95 3.28
C TYR A 152 -3.61 7.31 4.67
N ARG A 153 -4.81 7.15 5.25
CA ARG A 153 -5.07 6.32 6.43
C ARG A 153 -6.06 5.21 6.08
N LEU A 154 -5.64 3.96 6.19
CA LEU A 154 -6.54 2.80 6.17
C LEU A 154 -7.13 2.64 7.58
N SER A 155 -8.44 2.42 7.68
CA SER A 155 -9.14 2.16 8.94
C SER A 155 -10.11 1.01 8.79
N ALA A 156 -10.24 0.19 9.83
CA ALA A 156 -11.17 -0.92 9.90
C ALA A 156 -12.24 -0.69 10.96
N ARG A 157 -13.46 -1.16 10.69
CA ARG A 157 -14.60 -1.07 11.59
C ARG A 157 -15.49 -2.31 11.45
N GLU A 158 -15.81 -2.93 12.58
CA GLU A 158 -16.91 -3.89 12.74
C GLU A 158 -18.25 -3.16 12.94
#